data_AF-A0A392NSC2-F1
#
_entry.id   AF-A0A392NSC2-F1
#
_cell.length_a   1.000
_cell.length_b   1.000
_cell.length_c   1.000
_cell.angle_alpha   90.00
_cell.angle_beta   90.00
_cell.angle_gamma   90.00
#
_symmetry.space_group_name_H-M   'P 1'
#
loop_
_entity.id
_entity.type
_entity.pdbx_description
1 polymer ?
#
loop_
_entity_poly.entity_id
_entity_poly.type
_entity_poly.pdbx_seq_one_letter_code
_entity_poly.pdbx_strand_id
1 'polypeptide(L)'
;TYVGVYDGHGGPEASRFVNNHLFPYLHKFASEQGGLSVDVIKKAFSATEEDFLHLVKLSLPVSPQIASVGSCCLLGAISNNVLYVANLGDSRVVLGRRYSENKNYPVEAIRLSTDHNVADEEVRREVEALHPDDSHIVVYTRGVWRIKGIIQVYI
;
A
#
# COMPACT_ATOMS: atom_id res chain seq x y z
N THR A 1 -18.66 -0.89 -2.26
CA THR A 1 -17.82 -1.97 -2.83
C THR A 1 -16.38 -1.75 -2.46
N TYR A 2 -15.65 -2.80 -2.07
CA TYR A 2 -14.21 -2.76 -1.78
C TYR A 2 -13.46 -3.71 -2.71
N VAL A 3 -12.28 -3.29 -3.16
CA VAL A 3 -11.34 -4.07 -3.98
C VAL A 3 -9.95 -3.84 -3.41
N GLY A 4 -9.18 -4.91 -3.25
CA GLY A 4 -7.85 -4.87 -2.65
C GLY A 4 -6.84 -5.63 -3.51
N VAL A 5 -5.63 -5.09 -3.64
CA VAL A 5 -4.47 -5.78 -4.21
C VAL A 5 -3.36 -5.76 -3.16
N TYR A 6 -2.83 -6.92 -2.82
CA TYR A 6 -1.84 -7.10 -1.76
C TYR A 6 -0.63 -7.86 -2.32
N ASP A 7 0.45 -7.13 -2.58
CA ASP A 7 1.70 -7.69 -3.13
C ASP A 7 2.67 -8.01 -1.99
N GLY A 8 2.71 -9.27 -1.59
CA GLY A 8 3.50 -9.76 -0.46
C GLY A 8 4.97 -9.98 -0.80
N HIS A 9 5.86 -9.64 0.13
CA HIS A 9 7.31 -9.87 0.02
C HIS A 9 7.87 -10.44 1.33
N GLY A 10 8.97 -11.19 1.24
CA GLY A 10 9.57 -11.89 2.39
C GLY A 10 8.76 -13.11 2.88
N GLY A 11 7.49 -13.22 2.52
CA GLY A 11 6.58 -14.32 2.83
C GLY A 11 5.11 -13.92 2.55
N PRO A 12 4.17 -14.88 2.49
CA PRO A 12 2.76 -14.59 2.23
C PRO A 12 1.97 -14.10 3.47
N GLU A 13 2.57 -14.09 4.66
CA GLU A 13 1.89 -13.87 5.93
C GLU A 13 1.27 -12.47 6.01
N ALA A 14 2.01 -11.42 5.65
CA ALA A 14 1.51 -10.05 5.67
C ALA A 14 0.34 -9.85 4.69
N SER A 15 0.49 -10.25 3.42
CA SER A 15 -0.56 -10.06 2.41
C SER A 15 -1.84 -10.85 2.75
N ARG A 16 -1.70 -12.06 3.31
CA ARG A 16 -2.84 -12.84 3.84
C ARG A 16 -3.47 -12.17 5.06
N PHE A 17 -2.66 -11.60 5.95
CA PHE A 17 -3.17 -10.87 7.11
C PHE A 17 -4.01 -9.67 6.67
N VAL A 18 -3.48 -8.81 5.79
CA VAL A 18 -4.22 -7.65 5.26
C VAL A 18 -5.54 -8.08 4.62
N ASN A 19 -5.51 -9.11 3.75
CA ASN A 19 -6.71 -9.63 3.09
C ASN A 19 -7.81 -10.04 4.07
N ASN A 20 -7.44 -10.61 5.21
CA ASN A 20 -8.39 -11.11 6.20
C ASN A 20 -8.89 -10.04 7.18
N HIS A 21 -8.18 -8.92 7.35
CA HIS A 21 -8.47 -7.95 8.42
C HIS A 21 -8.89 -6.56 7.93
N LEU A 22 -8.34 -6.08 6.80
CA LEU A 22 -8.58 -4.70 6.36
C LEU A 22 -10.07 -4.42 6.07
N PHE A 23 -10.75 -5.32 5.34
CA PHE A 23 -12.15 -5.12 4.99
C PHE A 23 -13.10 -5.22 6.19
N PRO A 24 -12.94 -6.19 7.12
CA PRO A 24 -13.65 -6.15 8.40
C PRO A 24 -13.48 -4.84 9.16
N TYR A 25 -12.26 -4.29 9.24
CA TYR A 25 -12.03 -3.00 9.88
C TYR A 25 -12.71 -1.84 9.15
N LEU A 26 -12.64 -1.79 7.82
CA LEU A 26 -13.38 -0.81 7.01
C LEU A 26 -14.88 -0.88 7.28
N HIS A 27 -15.47 -2.07 7.33
CA HIS A 27 -16.89 -2.25 7.59
C HIS A 27 -17.29 -1.78 8.99
N LYS A 28 -16.51 -2.19 10.00
CA LYS A 28 -16.72 -1.78 11.40
C LYS A 28 -16.69 -0.25 11.54
N PHE A 29 -15.60 0.38 11.09
CA PHE A 29 -15.42 1.82 11.26
C PHE A 29 -16.35 2.65 10.38
N ALA A 30 -16.70 2.18 9.18
CA ALA A 30 -17.73 2.84 8.37
C ALA A 30 -19.10 2.80 9.06
N SER A 31 -19.46 1.68 9.70
CA SER A 31 -20.72 1.56 10.44
C SER A 31 -20.76 2.47 11.67
N GLU A 32 -19.64 2.58 12.40
CA GLU A 32 -19.50 3.47 13.55
C GLU A 32 -19.59 4.97 13.18
N GLN A 33 -19.10 5.35 11.99
CA GLN A 33 -18.98 6.76 11.58
C GLN A 33 -20.04 7.20 10.55
N GLY A 34 -21.01 6.34 10.25
CA GLY A 34 -22.11 6.68 9.33
C GLY A 34 -21.74 6.65 7.84
N GLY A 35 -20.64 5.99 7.48
CA GLY A 35 -20.24 5.81 6.08
C GLY A 35 -18.73 5.68 5.89
N LEU A 36 -18.34 5.41 4.65
CA LEU A 36 -16.93 5.40 4.27
C LEU A 36 -16.41 6.83 4.13
N SER A 37 -15.26 7.11 4.75
CA SER A 37 -14.54 8.38 4.65
C SER A 37 -13.03 8.12 4.62
N VAL A 38 -12.25 9.17 4.35
CA VAL A 38 -10.78 9.10 4.43
C VAL A 38 -10.31 8.69 5.83
N ASP A 39 -10.96 9.20 6.88
CA ASP A 39 -10.60 8.88 8.27
C ASP A 39 -10.95 7.44 8.63
N VAL A 40 -12.08 6.91 8.15
CA VAL A 40 -12.43 5.49 8.28
C VAL A 40 -11.38 4.60 7.61
N ILE A 41 -10.93 4.97 6.41
CA ILE A 41 -9.89 4.24 5.69
C ILE A 41 -8.59 4.27 6.49
N LYS A 42 -8.12 5.44 6.90
CA LYS A 42 -6.91 5.57 7.73
C LYS A 42 -7.00 4.73 9.01
N LYS A 43 -8.12 4.81 9.73
CA LYS A 43 -8.35 4.03 10.96
C LYS A 43 -8.31 2.52 10.69
N ALA A 44 -8.85 2.06 9.57
CA ALA A 44 -8.82 0.64 9.19
C ALA A 44 -7.41 0.16 8.87
N PHE A 45 -6.61 0.96 8.15
CA PHE A 45 -5.20 0.66 7.89
C PHE A 45 -4.39 0.64 9.20
N SER A 46 -4.54 1.65 10.06
CA SER A 46 -3.85 1.69 11.36
C SER A 46 -4.17 0.48 12.24
N ALA A 47 -5.45 0.11 12.35
CA ALA A 47 -5.85 -1.08 13.14
C ALA A 47 -5.28 -2.39 12.54
N THR A 48 -5.24 -2.50 11.20
CA THR A 48 -4.66 -3.65 10.52
C THR A 48 -3.16 -3.76 10.80
N GLU A 49 -2.43 -2.64 10.73
CA GLU A 49 -0.99 -2.57 11.00
C GLU A 49 -0.67 -2.86 12.48
N GLU A 50 -1.42 -2.27 13.41
CA GLU A 50 -1.25 -2.48 14.85
C GLU A 50 -1.42 -3.95 15.24
N ASP A 51 -2.45 -4.61 14.72
CA ASP A 51 -2.68 -6.03 14.97
C ASP A 51 -1.62 -6.92 14.32
N PHE A 52 -1.18 -6.58 13.10
CA PHE A 52 -0.11 -7.32 12.45
C PHE A 52 1.20 -7.20 13.22
N LEU A 53 1.54 -5.99 13.70
CA LEU A 53 2.70 -5.76 14.56
C LEU A 53 2.60 -6.54 15.87
N HIS A 54 1.41 -6.65 16.45
CA HIS A 54 1.18 -7.49 17.63
C HIS A 54 1.46 -8.97 17.32
N LEU A 55 0.96 -9.48 16.18
CA LEU A 55 1.21 -10.84 15.72
C LEU A 55 2.71 -11.10 15.49
N VAL A 56 3.42 -10.16 14.86
CA VAL A 56 4.87 -10.23 14.63
C VAL A 56 5.61 -10.35 15.97
N LYS A 57 5.30 -9.50 16.95
CA LYS A 57 5.93 -9.52 18.28
C LYS A 57 5.75 -10.86 18.99
N LEU A 58 4.54 -11.43 18.93
CA LEU A 58 4.26 -12.73 19.54
C LEU A 58 4.94 -13.89 18.80
N SER A 59 5.07 -13.79 17.48
CA SER A 59 5.62 -14.85 16.63
C SER A 59 7.15 -14.81 16.56
N LEU A 60 7.77 -13.66 16.84
CA LEU A 60 9.21 -13.42 16.69
C LEU A 60 10.12 -14.47 17.38
N PRO A 61 9.86 -14.91 18.64
CA PRO A 61 10.73 -15.89 19.30
C PRO A 61 10.72 -17.27 18.66
N VAL A 62 9.64 -17.62 17.97
CA VAL A 62 9.43 -18.94 17.35
C VAL A 62 9.74 -18.92 15.86
N SER A 63 9.49 -17.78 15.21
CA SER A 63 9.53 -17.61 13.77
C SER A 63 10.13 -16.24 13.41
N PRO A 64 11.45 -16.03 13.58
CA PRO A 64 12.08 -14.71 13.40
C PRO A 64 11.90 -14.11 12.01
N GLN A 65 11.74 -14.95 10.98
CA GLN A 65 11.52 -14.53 9.60
C GLN A 65 10.25 -13.68 9.43
N ILE A 66 9.28 -13.77 10.35
CA ILE A 66 8.07 -12.95 10.34
C ILE A 66 8.39 -11.44 10.44
N ALA A 67 9.54 -11.05 10.97
CA ALA A 67 9.97 -9.65 11.01
C ALA A 67 10.45 -9.11 9.65
N SER A 68 10.65 -9.99 8.67
CA SER A 68 11.12 -9.64 7.31
C SER A 68 10.03 -9.75 6.25
N VAL A 69 8.80 -10.12 6.64
CA VAL A 69 7.67 -10.18 5.73
C VAL A 69 6.95 -8.83 5.71
N GLY A 70 6.39 -8.49 4.56
CA GLY A 70 5.61 -7.28 4.38
C GLY A 70 4.69 -7.40 3.16
N SER A 71 3.87 -6.40 2.93
CA SER A 71 2.98 -6.37 1.78
C SER A 71 2.75 -4.93 1.32
N CYS A 72 2.82 -4.69 0.01
CA CYS A 72 2.12 -3.54 -0.56
C CYS A 72 0.62 -3.71 -0.33
N CYS A 73 -0.12 -2.62 -0.23
CA CYS A 73 -1.56 -2.63 -0.08
C CYS A 73 -2.20 -1.50 -0.89
N LEU A 74 -3.00 -1.89 -1.89
CA LEU A 74 -3.80 -0.98 -2.70
C LEU A 74 -5.28 -1.22 -2.42
N LEU A 75 -5.98 -0.20 -1.93
CA LEU A 75 -7.43 -0.21 -1.73
C LEU A 75 -8.11 0.66 -2.78
N GLY A 76 -9.09 0.09 -3.47
CA GLY A 76 -10.12 0.82 -4.21
C GLY A 76 -11.47 0.62 -3.53
N ALA A 77 -12.17 1.71 -3.22
CA ALA A 77 -13.50 1.64 -2.61
C ALA A 77 -14.48 2.59 -3.28
N ILE A 78 -15.67 2.09 -3.60
CA ILE A 78 -16.75 2.89 -4.18
C ILE A 78 -17.92 2.94 -3.19
N SER A 79 -18.29 4.16 -2.80
CA SER A 79 -19.42 4.44 -1.91
C SER A 79 -20.07 5.78 -2.30
N ASN A 80 -21.40 5.82 -2.38
CA ASN A 80 -22.17 7.04 -2.70
C ASN A 80 -21.64 7.82 -3.92
N ASN A 81 -21.35 7.10 -5.01
CA ASN A 81 -20.75 7.63 -6.25
C ASN A 81 -19.37 8.30 -6.08
N VAL A 82 -18.67 8.06 -4.97
CA VAL A 82 -17.30 8.48 -4.73
C VAL A 82 -16.37 7.27 -4.81
N LEU A 83 -15.30 7.40 -5.60
CA LEU A 83 -14.18 6.46 -5.65
C LEU A 83 -13.09 6.94 -4.70
N TYR A 84 -12.74 6.11 -3.73
CA TYR A 84 -11.60 6.28 -2.83
C TYR A 84 -10.47 5.35 -3.27
N VAL A 85 -9.25 5.88 -3.26
CA VAL A 85 -8.02 5.11 -3.52
C VAL A 85 -7.06 5.36 -2.37
N ALA A 86 -6.52 4.29 -1.79
CA ALA A 86 -5.41 4.35 -0.84
C ALA A 86 -4.31 3.41 -1.30
N ASN A 87 -3.07 3.89 -1.35
CA ASN A 87 -1.92 3.14 -1.83
C ASN A 87 -0.80 3.14 -0.78
N LEU A 88 -0.30 1.95 -0.46
CA LEU A 88 0.92 1.71 0.31
C LEU A 88 1.82 0.79 -0.53
N GLY A 89 2.82 1.37 -1.17
CA GLY A 89 3.76 0.67 -2.04
C GLY A 89 3.58 0.99 -3.52
N ASP A 90 3.87 0.04 -4.40
CA ASP A 90 4.01 0.27 -5.85
C ASP A 90 3.00 -0.49 -6.73
N SER A 91 1.96 -1.04 -6.11
CA SER A 91 0.73 -1.42 -6.82
C SER A 91 -0.01 -0.18 -7.34
N ARG A 92 -0.87 -0.34 -8.35
CA ARG A 92 -1.44 0.82 -9.07
C ARG A 92 -2.93 0.74 -9.41
N VAL A 93 -3.65 1.83 -9.17
CA VAL A 93 -5.01 2.04 -9.72
C VAL A 93 -4.96 2.86 -11.00
N VAL A 94 -5.67 2.40 -12.03
CA VAL A 94 -5.85 3.10 -13.31
C VAL A 94 -7.33 3.12 -13.66
N LEU A 95 -7.89 4.31 -13.85
CA LEU A 95 -9.26 4.53 -14.30
C LEU A 95 -9.32 4.59 -15.83
N GLY A 96 -10.11 3.72 -16.44
CA GLY A 96 -10.46 3.82 -17.86
C GLY A 96 -11.63 4.78 -18.06
N ARG A 97 -11.38 5.98 -18.60
CA ARG A 97 -12.42 6.97 -18.93
C ARG A 97 -12.79 6.86 -20.41
N ARG A 98 -14.05 6.51 -20.70
CA ARG A 98 -14.56 6.46 -22.07
C ARG A 98 -14.95 7.86 -22.54
N TYR A 99 -14.48 8.28 -23.71
CA TYR A 99 -14.96 9.50 -24.37
C TYR A 99 -16.00 9.16 -25.43
N SER A 100 -17.16 9.82 -25.38
CA SER A 100 -18.25 9.63 -26.34
C SER A 100 -17.93 10.20 -27.72
N GLU A 101 -17.03 11.18 -27.82
CA GLU A 101 -16.83 11.97 -29.04
C GLU A 101 -15.59 11.57 -29.86
N ASN A 102 -14.67 10.78 -29.29
CA ASN A 102 -13.38 10.49 -29.93
C ASN A 102 -13.38 9.07 -30.55
N LYS A 103 -13.54 8.99 -31.89
CA LYS A 103 -13.66 7.70 -32.61
C LYS A 103 -12.36 6.89 -32.68
N ASN A 104 -11.20 7.52 -32.47
CA ASN A 104 -9.89 6.87 -32.63
C ASN A 104 -9.30 6.31 -31.33
N TYR A 105 -9.65 6.89 -30.17
CA TYR A 105 -9.23 6.43 -28.85
C TYR A 105 -10.43 6.42 -27.92
N PRO A 106 -11.17 5.30 -27.85
CA PRO A 106 -12.44 5.27 -27.14
C PRO A 106 -12.25 5.38 -25.62
N VAL A 107 -11.07 5.08 -25.08
CA VAL A 107 -10.79 5.05 -23.64
C VAL A 107 -9.43 5.68 -23.34
N GLU A 108 -9.41 6.60 -22.39
CA GLU A 108 -8.19 7.15 -21.77
C GLU A 108 -7.90 6.44 -20.46
N ALA A 109 -6.62 6.11 -20.23
CA ALA A 109 -6.14 5.53 -18.98
C ALA A 109 -5.62 6.64 -18.05
N ILE A 110 -6.24 6.81 -16.90
CA ILE A 110 -5.89 7.83 -15.91
C ILE A 110 -5.35 7.13 -14.67
N ARG A 111 -4.07 7.34 -14.34
CA ARG A 111 -3.46 6.85 -13.11
C ARG A 111 -4.07 7.59 -11.91
N LEU A 112 -4.47 6.85 -10.88
CA LEU A 112 -5.08 7.39 -9.65
C LEU A 112 -4.23 7.20 -8.39
N SER A 113 -3.05 6.57 -8.50
CA SER A 113 -2.11 6.38 -7.40
C SER A 113 -0.68 6.67 -7.85
N THR A 114 0.15 7.17 -6.93
CA THR A 114 1.59 7.32 -7.12
C THR A 114 2.29 6.12 -6.50
N ASP A 115 3.30 5.58 -7.17
CA ASP A 115 4.05 4.43 -6.67
C ASP A 115 5.02 4.89 -5.57
N HIS A 116 5.07 4.20 -4.43
CA HIS A 116 6.08 4.44 -3.40
C HIS A 116 7.27 3.49 -3.62
N ASN A 117 8.06 3.77 -4.66
CA ASN A 117 9.19 2.95 -5.07
C ASN A 117 10.45 3.81 -5.26
N VAL A 118 11.59 3.42 -4.69
CA VAL A 118 12.87 4.15 -4.77
C VAL A 118 13.51 4.13 -6.17
N ALA A 119 12.88 3.51 -7.17
CA ALA A 119 13.19 3.77 -8.56
C ALA A 119 12.83 5.23 -8.95
N ASP A 120 11.81 5.81 -8.31
CA ASP A 120 11.44 7.21 -8.42
C ASP A 120 12.41 8.08 -7.60
N GLU A 121 12.88 9.17 -8.20
CA GLU A 121 13.82 10.08 -7.54
C GLU A 121 13.19 10.88 -6.41
N GLU A 122 11.91 11.26 -6.52
CA GLU A 122 11.23 12.01 -5.46
C GLU A 122 11.09 11.17 -4.19
N VAL A 123 10.72 9.89 -4.36
CA VAL A 123 10.66 8.93 -3.26
C VAL A 123 12.06 8.71 -2.65
N ARG A 124 13.13 8.62 -3.47
CA ARG A 124 14.50 8.52 -2.92
C ARG A 124 14.84 9.71 -2.03
N ARG A 125 14.59 10.93 -2.51
CA ARG A 125 14.88 12.16 -1.76
C ARG A 125 14.08 12.21 -0.45
N GLU A 126 12.82 11.80 -0.47
CA GLU A 126 11.99 11.71 0.73
C GLU A 126 12.59 10.71 1.74
N VAL A 127 12.93 9.50 1.29
CA VAL A 127 13.52 8.45 2.14
C VAL A 127 14.84 8.91 2.77
N GLU A 128 15.71 9.53 1.97
CA GLU A 128 17.00 10.08 2.44
C GLU A 128 16.79 11.21 3.46
N ALA A 129 15.82 12.10 3.24
CA ALA A 129 15.51 13.20 4.16
C ALA A 129 14.96 12.71 5.51
N LEU A 130 14.22 11.61 5.53
CA LEU A 130 13.70 10.99 6.75
C LEU A 130 14.77 10.22 7.53
N HIS A 131 15.91 9.91 6.91
CA HIS A 131 17.01 9.13 7.51
C HIS A 131 18.36 9.84 7.33
N PRO A 132 18.54 11.07 7.85
CA PRO A 132 19.71 11.91 7.57
C PRO A 132 21.03 11.31 8.07
N ASP A 133 20.98 10.47 9.10
CA ASP A 133 22.16 9.83 9.70
C ASP A 133 22.55 8.51 8.99
N ASP A 134 21.80 8.13 7.95
CA ASP A 134 21.91 6.83 7.32
C ASP A 134 22.29 6.94 5.83
N SER A 135 23.59 7.15 5.60
CA SER A 135 24.16 7.25 4.25
C SER A 135 23.94 6.02 3.35
N HIS A 136 23.45 4.91 3.92
CA HIS A 136 23.18 3.66 3.20
C HIS A 136 21.68 3.35 3.13
N ILE A 137 20.80 4.30 3.46
CA ILE A 137 19.36 4.09 3.45
C ILE A 137 18.86 3.72 2.06
N VAL A 138 19.35 4.39 1.01
CA VAL A 138 19.04 4.11 -0.39
C VAL A 138 20.33 3.79 -1.13
N VAL A 139 20.41 2.62 -1.75
CA VAL A 139 21.64 2.12 -2.41
C VAL A 139 21.31 1.61 -3.80
N TYR A 140 22.10 2.01 -4.79
CA TYR A 140 22.05 1.41 -6.12
C TYR A 140 22.84 0.10 -6.12
N THR A 141 22.14 -1.03 -6.27
CA THR A 141 22.77 -2.35 -6.27
C THR A 141 22.01 -3.31 -7.18
N ARG A 142 22.76 -4.20 -7.86
CA ARG A 142 22.19 -5.18 -8.81
C ARG A 142 21.32 -4.52 -9.90
N GLY A 143 21.72 -3.34 -10.36
CA GLY A 143 21.06 -2.63 -11.48
C GLY A 143 19.83 -1.79 -11.11
N VAL A 144 19.43 -1.75 -9.83
CA VAL A 144 18.26 -0.99 -9.36
C VAL A 144 18.53 -0.30 -8.02
N TRP A 145 17.75 0.74 -7.70
CA TRP A 145 17.76 1.40 -6.40
C TRP A 145 16.99 0.58 -5.36
N ARG A 146 17.53 0.44 -4.15
CA ARG A 146 16.93 -0.34 -3.06
C ARG A 146 17.12 0.33 -1.72
N ILE A 147 16.13 0.19 -0.84
CA ILE A 147 16.24 0.53 0.57
C ILE A 147 17.13 -0.50 1.25
N LYS A 148 18.23 -0.05 1.87
CA LYS A 148 19.22 -0.88 2.57
C LYS A 148 19.80 -2.03 1.71
N GLY A 149 19.70 -1.92 0.38
CA GLY A 149 20.07 -3.00 -0.55
C GLY A 149 19.08 -4.17 -0.61
N ILE A 150 17.93 -4.08 0.06
CA ILE A 150 16.97 -5.19 0.23
C ILE A 150 15.81 -5.07 -0.75
N ILE A 151 14.97 -4.04 -0.63
CA ILE A 151 13.69 -3.91 -1.34
C ILE A 151 13.58 -2.57 -2.07
N GLN A 152 12.72 -2.45 -3.09
CA GLN A 152 12.51 -1.19 -3.82
C GLN A 152 11.33 -0.37 -3.30
N VAL A 153 10.47 -0.97 -2.48
CA VAL A 153 9.22 -0.37 -2.01
C VAL A 153 9.44 0.34 -0.68
N TYR A 154 8.98 1.58 -0.58
CA TYR A 154 8.91 2.36 0.66
C TYR A 154 7.45 2.46 1.10
N ILE A 155 7.14 2.25 2.38
CA ILE A 155 5.77 2.29 2.93
C ILE A 155 5.76 3.17 4.17
#